data_AF-A0A7L5DXM5-F1
#
_entry.id   AF-A0A7L5DXM5-F1
#
_cell.length_a   1.000
_cell.length_b   1.000
_cell.length_c   1.000
_cell.angle_alpha   90.00
_cell.angle_beta   90.00
_cell.angle_gamma   90.00
#
_symmetry.space_group_name_H-M   'P 1'
#
loop_
_entity.id
_entity.type
_entity.pdbx_description
1 polymer ?
#
loop_
_entity_poly.entity_id
_entity_poly.type
_entity_poly.pdbx_seq_one_letter_code
_entity_poly.pdbx_strand_id
1 'polypeptide(L)'
;MIVVAITNTDRTRDLTPTNSLTEPGGKHNEEFKNSGGGEQFISFIEKELMPHVDSLYPTALYKVLIGHSFGALTVVKVLINHTKLFNAYVAIDPSMWWDQQKLLQQAG
;
A
#
# COMPACT_ATOMS: atom_id res chain seq x y z
N MET A 1 -22.65 -4.11 0.20
CA MET A 1 -21.19 -3.90 0.06
C MET A 1 -20.91 -2.42 0.27
N ILE A 2 -19.94 -2.07 1.11
CA ILE A 2 -19.47 -0.70 1.30
C ILE A 2 -18.16 -0.57 0.54
N VAL A 3 -18.00 0.49 -0.24
CA VAL A 3 -16.75 0.80 -0.95
C VAL A 3 -16.16 2.06 -0.34
N VAL A 4 -14.92 1.98 0.11
CA VAL A 4 -14.17 3.11 0.70
C VAL A 4 -13.03 3.43 -0.24
N ALA A 5 -13.04 4.62 -0.83
CA ALA A 5 -11.95 5.12 -1.66
C ALA A 5 -11.04 6.04 -0.83
N ILE A 6 -9.74 5.77 -0.85
CA ILE A 6 -8.73 6.59 -0.16
C ILE A 6 -8.13 7.54 -1.19
N THR A 7 -8.43 8.83 -1.09
CA THR A 7 -7.82 9.86 -1.94
C THR A 7 -6.38 10.12 -1.50
N ASN A 8 -5.44 10.18 -2.44
CA ASN A 8 -4.04 10.44 -2.12
C ASN A 8 -3.82 11.89 -1.67
N THR A 9 -2.86 12.09 -0.77
CA THR A 9 -2.26 13.40 -0.49
C THR A 9 -0.85 13.47 -1.07
N ASP A 10 0.03 12.56 -0.64
CA ASP A 10 1.34 12.33 -1.25
C ASP A 10 1.42 10.84 -1.64
N ARG A 11 1.09 10.57 -2.91
CA ARG A 11 1.00 9.19 -3.44
C ARG A 11 2.32 8.45 -3.33
N THR A 12 3.44 9.13 -3.59
CA THR A 12 4.76 8.48 -3.58
C THR A 12 5.15 8.14 -2.16
N ARG A 13 4.93 9.04 -1.20
CA ARG A 13 5.16 8.75 0.22
C ARG A 13 4.31 7.58 0.69
N ASP A 14 2.99 7.67 0.49
CA ASP A 14 2.04 6.76 1.13
C ASP A 14 2.03 5.36 0.50
N LEU A 15 2.32 5.25 -0.80
CA LEU A 15 2.18 3.98 -1.53
C LEU A 15 3.50 3.26 -1.83
N THR A 16 4.61 3.67 -1.21
CA THR A 16 5.92 3.02 -1.38
C THR A 16 6.46 2.51 -0.03
N PRO A 17 6.94 1.24 0.03
CA PRO A 17 7.31 0.61 1.30
C PRO A 17 8.68 1.05 1.82
N THR A 18 9.54 1.59 0.95
CA THR A 18 10.92 2.00 1.27
C THR A 18 11.25 3.30 0.57
N ASN A 19 12.18 4.07 1.15
CA ASN A 19 12.70 5.27 0.51
C ASN A 19 13.69 4.88 -0.59
N SER A 20 13.41 5.31 -1.81
CA SER A 20 14.27 5.09 -2.98
C SER A 20 14.08 6.23 -3.97
N LEU A 21 15.17 6.64 -4.63
CA LEU A 21 15.14 7.62 -5.71
C LEU A 21 15.21 6.97 -7.09
N THR A 22 15.22 5.65 -7.16
CA THR A 22 15.65 4.92 -8.35
C THR A 22 14.47 4.38 -9.14
N GLU A 23 14.40 4.75 -10.41
CA GLU A 23 13.47 4.23 -11.40
C GLU A 23 13.96 2.92 -12.04
N PRO A 24 13.08 2.20 -12.77
CA PRO A 24 13.52 1.11 -13.64
C PRO A 24 14.64 1.58 -14.58
N GLY A 25 15.73 0.82 -14.62
CA GLY A 25 16.93 1.16 -15.41
C GLY A 25 17.94 2.04 -14.68
N GLY A 26 17.75 2.32 -13.39
CA GLY A 26 18.79 2.93 -12.54
C GLY A 26 18.85 4.46 -12.58
N LYS A 27 17.89 5.12 -13.22
CA LYS A 27 17.81 6.58 -13.25
C LYS A 27 17.31 7.12 -11.91
N HIS A 28 17.83 8.28 -11.51
CA HIS A 28 17.28 9.01 -10.37
C HIS A 28 16.06 9.83 -10.78
N ASN A 29 15.01 9.77 -9.96
CA ASN A 29 13.82 10.60 -10.08
C ASN A 29 13.57 11.34 -8.75
N GLU A 30 13.72 12.67 -8.80
CA GLU A 30 13.50 13.57 -7.66
C GLU A 30 12.05 13.60 -7.16
N GLU A 31 11.08 13.16 -7.97
CA GLU A 31 9.68 13.00 -7.54
C GLU A 31 9.55 11.92 -6.46
N PHE A 32 10.54 11.02 -6.33
CA PHE A 32 10.54 9.96 -5.33
C PHE A 32 11.21 10.34 -4.02
N LYS A 33 11.67 11.58 -3.86
CA LYS A 33 12.36 12.05 -2.64
C LYS A 33 11.58 11.84 -1.34
N ASN A 34 10.25 11.89 -1.40
CA ASN A 34 9.38 11.70 -0.25
C ASN A 34 8.92 10.24 -0.05
N SER A 35 9.43 9.29 -0.83
CA SER A 35 9.02 7.87 -0.76
C SER A 35 9.32 7.22 0.59
N GLY A 36 8.68 6.07 0.85
CA GLY A 36 8.96 5.22 2.01
C GLY A 36 8.04 5.40 3.21
N GLY A 37 6.91 6.07 3.04
CA GLY A 37 5.89 6.27 4.08
C GLY A 37 4.85 5.14 4.17
N GLY A 38 5.06 4.02 3.48
CA GLY A 38 4.07 2.94 3.36
C GLY A 38 3.60 2.35 4.69
N GLU A 39 4.48 2.18 5.68
CA GLU A 39 4.06 1.66 7.00
C GLU A 39 3.18 2.65 7.77
N GLN A 40 3.45 3.95 7.66
CA GLN A 40 2.60 4.98 8.26
C GLN A 40 1.21 4.98 7.60
N PHE A 41 1.16 4.83 6.29
CA PHE A 41 -0.11 4.73 5.56
C PHE A 41 -0.91 3.49 5.95
N ILE A 42 -0.26 2.33 6.09
CA ILE A 42 -0.90 1.10 6.57
C ILE A 42 -1.41 1.27 8.01
N SER A 43 -0.62 1.91 8.89
CA SER A 43 -1.04 2.20 10.26
C SER A 43 -2.24 3.15 10.32
N PHE A 44 -2.32 4.14 9.43
CA PHE A 44 -3.50 5.01 9.30
C PHE A 44 -4.74 4.19 8.90
N ILE A 45 -4.60 3.30 7.91
CA ILE A 45 -5.70 2.43 7.47
C ILE A 45 -6.21 1.58 8.64
N GLU A 46 -5.30 0.92 9.36
CA GLU A 46 -5.64 0.00 10.45
C GLU A 46 -6.22 0.72 11.67
N LYS A 47 -5.59 1.81 12.12
CA LYS A 47 -5.85 2.39 13.44
C LYS A 47 -6.79 3.58 13.43
N GLU A 48 -7.01 4.18 12.26
CA GLU A 48 -7.84 5.38 12.15
C GLU A 48 -9.00 5.13 11.19
N LEU A 49 -8.71 4.81 9.92
CA LEU A 49 -9.75 4.70 8.89
C LEU A 49 -10.72 3.55 9.15
N MET A 50 -10.21 2.34 9.39
CA MET A 50 -11.07 1.17 9.63
C MET A 50 -11.97 1.38 10.86
N PRO A 51 -11.46 1.77 12.05
CA PRO A 51 -12.30 2.06 13.21
C PRO A 51 -13.32 3.17 12.96
N HIS A 52 -12.95 4.20 12.20
CA HIS A 52 -13.87 5.27 11.86
C HIS A 52 -15.04 4.77 11.01
N VAL A 53 -14.78 3.98 9.97
CA VAL A 53 -15.82 3.40 9.10
C VAL A 53 -16.68 2.41 9.87
N ASP A 54 -16.06 1.54 10.69
CA ASP A 54 -16.75 0.56 11.54
C ASP A 54 -17.66 1.24 12.58
N SER A 55 -17.34 2.48 13.00
CA SER A 55 -18.17 3.25 13.94
C SER A 55 -19.41 3.88 13.29
N LEU A 56 -19.36 4.16 11.99
CA LEU A 56 -20.42 4.87 11.26
C LEU A 56 -21.37 3.93 10.52
N TYR A 57 -20.91 2.72 10.17
CA TYR A 57 -21.65 1.80 9.33
C TYR A 57 -21.56 0.36 9.85
N PRO A 58 -22.60 -0.46 9.67
CA PRO A 58 -22.53 -1.89 9.97
C PRO A 58 -21.67 -2.62 8.93
N THR A 59 -20.36 -2.63 9.15
CA THR A 59 -19.40 -3.27 8.25
C THR A 59 -19.41 -4.79 8.38
N ALA A 60 -19.00 -5.49 7.31
CA ALA A 60 -18.81 -6.93 7.34
C ALA A 60 -17.40 -7.27 7.84
N LEU A 61 -17.24 -8.46 8.44
CA LEU A 61 -15.93 -8.96 8.85
C LEU A 61 -14.98 -9.21 7.66
N TYR A 62 -15.52 -9.47 6.47
CA TYR A 62 -14.74 -9.74 5.27
C TYR A 62 -14.33 -8.44 4.58
N LYS A 63 -13.03 -8.12 4.59
CA LYS A 63 -12.42 -6.90 4.08
C LYS A 63 -11.50 -7.20 2.90
N VAL A 64 -11.56 -6.39 1.84
CA VAL A 64 -10.75 -6.54 0.62
C VAL A 64 -9.91 -5.30 0.41
N LEU A 65 -8.62 -5.47 0.12
CA LEU A 65 -7.72 -4.39 -0.28
C LEU A 65 -7.45 -4.46 -1.80
N ILE A 66 -7.66 -3.36 -2.50
CA ILE A 66 -7.47 -3.26 -3.95
C ILE A 66 -6.53 -2.09 -4.25
N GLY A 67 -5.58 -2.31 -5.15
CA GLY A 67 -4.68 -1.25 -5.60
C GLY A 67 -4.13 -1.50 -7.01
N HIS A 68 -3.65 -0.44 -7.63
CA HIS A 68 -3.01 -0.44 -8.95
C HIS A 68 -1.64 0.26 -8.89
N SER A 69 -0.64 -0.22 -9.64
CA SER A 69 0.70 0.37 -9.71
C SER A 69 1.33 0.46 -8.30
N PHE A 70 1.67 1.64 -7.76
CA PHE A 70 2.12 1.78 -6.36
C PHE A 70 1.06 1.36 -5.35
N GLY A 71 -0.23 1.53 -5.63
CA GLY A 71 -1.28 0.99 -4.77
C GLY A 71 -1.22 -0.54 -4.71
N ALA A 72 -0.92 -1.19 -5.83
CA ALA A 72 -0.72 -2.64 -5.88
C ALA A 72 0.58 -3.07 -5.19
N LEU A 73 1.64 -2.23 -5.21
CA LEU A 73 2.84 -2.43 -4.39
C LEU A 73 2.51 -2.41 -2.89
N THR A 74 1.69 -1.46 -2.43
CA THR A 74 1.16 -1.44 -1.06
C THR A 74 0.31 -2.68 -0.76
N VAL A 75 -0.54 -3.11 -1.68
CA VAL A 75 -1.34 -4.35 -1.51
C VAL A 75 -0.44 -5.54 -1.25
N VAL A 76 0.61 -5.73 -2.04
CA VAL A 76 1.59 -6.82 -1.85
C VAL A 76 2.30 -6.67 -0.50
N LYS A 77 2.71 -5.45 -0.13
CA LYS A 77 3.34 -5.16 1.16
C LYS A 77 2.45 -5.55 2.36
N VAL A 78 1.16 -5.21 2.31
CA VAL A 78 0.19 -5.60 3.34
C VAL A 78 0.01 -7.12 3.35
N LEU A 79 -0.10 -7.76 2.20
CA LEU A 79 -0.22 -9.21 2.09
C LEU A 79 0.95 -9.94 2.78
N ILE A 80 2.19 -9.47 2.62
CA ILE A 80 3.37 -10.16 3.18
C ILE A 80 3.63 -9.83 4.66
N ASN A 81 3.32 -8.61 5.13
CA ASN A 81 3.73 -8.16 6.47
C ASN A 81 2.57 -7.91 7.44
N HIS A 82 1.33 -7.81 6.93
CA HIS A 82 0.14 -7.45 7.69
C HIS A 82 -1.00 -8.44 7.39
N THR A 83 -0.69 -9.74 7.41
CA THR A 83 -1.53 -10.85 6.93
C THR A 83 -2.92 -10.96 7.56
N LYS A 84 -3.15 -10.29 8.69
CA LYS A 84 -4.43 -10.30 9.42
C LYS A 84 -5.33 -9.10 9.12
N LEU A 85 -4.85 -8.10 8.38
CA LEU A 85 -5.55 -6.83 8.20
C LEU A 85 -6.70 -6.92 7.18
N PHE A 86 -6.52 -7.73 6.13
CA PHE A 86 -7.52 -7.98 5.10
C PHE A 86 -7.67 -9.47 4.79
N ASN A 87 -8.84 -9.84 4.29
CA ASN A 87 -9.17 -11.23 3.93
C ASN A 87 -8.86 -11.55 2.46
N ALA A 88 -8.89 -10.54 1.59
CA ALA A 88 -8.54 -10.69 0.18
C ALA A 88 -7.82 -9.46 -0.35
N TYR A 89 -7.05 -9.70 -1.42
CA TYR A 89 -6.14 -8.73 -2.01
C TYR A 89 -6.28 -8.77 -3.53
N VAL A 90 -6.38 -7.60 -4.14
CA VAL A 90 -6.37 -7.44 -5.60
C VAL A 90 -5.26 -6.46 -5.96
N ALA A 91 -4.12 -7.00 -6.41
CA ALA A 91 -2.97 -6.24 -6.87
C ALA A 91 -2.97 -6.18 -8.40
N ILE A 92 -3.25 -5.00 -8.95
CA ILE A 92 -3.35 -4.78 -10.40
C ILE A 92 -2.05 -4.15 -10.88
N ASP A 93 -1.29 -4.87 -11.69
CA ASP A 93 0.00 -4.42 -12.25
C ASP A 93 0.93 -3.80 -11.18
N PRO A 94 1.33 -4.57 -10.14
CA PRO A 94 2.13 -4.05 -9.05
C PRO A 94 3.50 -3.56 -9.52
N SER A 95 3.90 -2.38 -9.05
CA SER A 95 5.22 -1.78 -9.32
C SER A 95 6.37 -2.52 -8.58
N MET A 96 6.48 -3.85 -8.76
CA MET A 96 7.42 -4.72 -8.05
C MET A 96 8.89 -4.41 -8.34
N TRP A 97 9.18 -3.62 -9.37
CA TRP A 97 10.51 -3.11 -9.66
C TRP A 97 11.04 -2.16 -8.57
N TRP A 98 10.16 -1.61 -7.74
CA TRP A 98 10.48 -0.61 -6.74
C TRP A 98 11.69 -1.00 -5.88
N ASP A 99 12.61 -0.04 -5.72
CA ASP A 99 13.78 -0.16 -4.86
C ASP A 99 14.54 -1.49 -5.06
N GLN A 100 14.89 -1.76 -6.33
CA GLN A 100 15.62 -2.97 -6.73
C GLN A 100 14.90 -4.27 -6.35
N GLN A 101 13.57 -4.28 -6.46
CA GLN A 101 12.74 -5.45 -6.15
C GLN A 101 12.88 -5.95 -4.70
N LYS A 102 13.27 -5.09 -3.75
CA LYS A 102 13.41 -5.49 -2.33
C LYS A 102 12.18 -6.17 -1.76
N LEU A 103 10.98 -5.75 -2.17
CA LEU A 103 9.74 -6.37 -1.70
C LEU A 103 9.59 -7.82 -2.20
N LEU A 104 10.02 -8.12 -3.42
CA LEU A 104 10.00 -9.49 -3.96
C LEU A 104 10.95 -10.40 -3.17
N GLN A 105 12.10 -9.87 -2.76
CA GLN A 105 13.09 -10.61 -1.97
C GLN A 105 12.60 -10.97 -0.56
N GLN A 106 11.55 -10.30 -0.06
CA GLN A 106 10.93 -10.60 1.23
C GLN A 106 9.87 -11.71 1.14
N ALA A 107 9.44 -12.08 -0.08
CA ALA A 107 8.37 -13.04 -0.31
C ALA A 107 8.85 -14.51 -0.36
N GLY A 108 10.03 -14.80 0.23
CA GLY A 108 10.68 -16.12 0.25
C GLY A 108 10.58 -16.81 1.60
#